data_AF-A0A3A8JBB0-F1
#
_entry.id   AF-A0A3A8JBB0-F1
#
_cell.length_a   1.000
_cell.length_b   1.000
_cell.length_c   1.000
_cell.angle_alpha   90.00
_cell.angle_beta   90.00
_cell.angle_gamma   90.00
#
_symmetry.space_group_name_H-M   'P 1'
#
loop_
_entity.id
_entity.type
_entity.pdbx_description
1 polymer ?
#
loop_
_entity_poly.entity_id
_entity_poly.type
_entity_poly.pdbx_seq_one_letter_code
_entity_poly.pdbx_strand_id
1 'polypeptide(L)'
;MTVTIALGVVVVAIVLLSIDRIPTEVSSLAIVVLLVLSGLLTPREALSGFSNETVVFIFALLALTQGLSATGVMQLVGRRLLFFARFSPRAFIVMLLAAVCAFSSVASNTAVTAAFLPVATASSAQAKVASRRLLMPLAFSSMLGGTIFLFGTSTNLVVSSAMEQWGLGRIGFTELTPVGLPLAIIGIGATLLLMRWLLPPREGDPVAGAPPLREYVTEAVLTPGSRLVGKPLRHLTEGLGVPVRGVVREGIMRPPAPQELLESQEHLIIAGSLDDILRVKDLRSIGLSADLRIPEDSRQAHALTEVSVPPTSALAGRSLGDIRFAQRYGLVALAIHRHPTLQGSHHHLNLMGSLAGGDALKNIPLSVGDLLLVGGPEQRIRELAREEELTVLGSVDYQRPRYRRALLAVLIFAVTVVVAGLRITSPAIAGLAGLLLMMATGCVDTRSVFRVDWRVIIMIGALLALGLAVEKSGAGEFMARAVLPLAGVVGPRGVLCVIMGATVLLSIPMSNQAAALVMLPVAIHSAMDMGLDPRAFALGTCLAASCSFLTPLEPSAALVYGPGRYRFVDFLRVGTPLTVLMLVLLTFAVPLVWPFTRS
;
A
#
# COMPACT_ATOMS: atom_id res chain seq x y z
N MET A 1 -39.11 11.68 17.17
CA MET A 1 -38.41 12.55 16.20
C MET A 1 -36.89 12.41 16.30
N THR A 2 -36.29 12.49 17.49
CA THR A 2 -34.83 12.42 17.70
C THR A 2 -34.18 11.13 17.18
N VAL A 3 -34.79 9.96 17.44
CA VAL A 3 -34.35 8.66 16.89
C VAL A 3 -34.34 8.66 15.36
N THR A 4 -35.42 9.15 14.72
CA THR A 4 -35.55 9.19 13.26
C THR A 4 -34.49 10.10 12.63
N ILE A 5 -34.23 11.26 13.24
CA ILE A 5 -33.19 12.19 12.80
C ILE A 5 -31.81 11.54 12.93
N ALA A 6 -31.52 10.89 14.06
CA ALA A 6 -30.25 10.20 14.27
C ALA A 6 -30.03 9.05 13.29
N LEU A 7 -31.05 8.22 13.03
CA LEU A 7 -30.99 7.17 12.00
C LEU A 7 -30.79 7.76 10.61
N GLY A 8 -31.45 8.88 10.29
CA GLY A 8 -31.22 9.62 9.05
C GLY A 8 -29.77 10.09 8.92
N VAL A 9 -29.19 10.64 10.00
CA VAL A 9 -27.77 11.04 10.03
C VAL A 9 -26.84 9.83 9.90
N VAL A 10 -27.15 8.69 10.52
CA VAL A 10 -26.38 7.45 10.35
C VAL A 10 -26.42 6.98 8.89
N VAL A 11 -27.58 6.99 8.24
CA VAL A 11 -27.69 6.65 6.82
C VAL A 11 -26.88 7.63 5.96
N VAL A 12 -26.97 8.94 6.22
CA VAL A 12 -26.16 9.95 5.53
C VAL A 12 -24.67 9.71 5.77
N ALA A 13 -24.26 9.38 6.99
CA ALA A 13 -22.88 9.05 7.32
C ALA A 13 -22.40 7.81 6.56
N ILE A 14 -23.23 6.76 6.48
CA ILE A 14 -22.95 5.56 5.70
C ILE A 14 -22.72 5.91 4.24
N VAL A 15 -23.62 6.70 3.64
CA VAL A 15 -23.51 7.14 2.25
C VAL A 15 -22.26 8.00 2.03
N LEU A 16 -22.04 9.02 2.84
CA LEU A 16 -20.90 9.95 2.69
C LEU A 16 -19.54 9.26 2.86
N LEU A 17 -19.44 8.29 3.77
CA LEU A 17 -18.21 7.52 3.99
C LEU A 17 -18.03 6.39 2.97
N SER A 18 -19.07 6.06 2.20
CA SER A 18 -19.01 5.08 1.10
C SER A 18 -18.67 5.71 -0.26
N ILE A 19 -18.72 7.04 -0.37
CA ILE A 19 -18.42 7.74 -1.62
C ILE A 19 -16.91 7.95 -1.75
N ASP A 20 -16.25 7.17 -2.62
CA ASP A 20 -14.80 7.27 -2.89
C ASP A 20 -14.36 8.62 -3.46
N ARG A 21 -15.29 9.42 -4.02
CA ARG A 21 -14.99 10.75 -4.57
C ARG A 21 -14.65 11.78 -3.49
N ILE A 22 -15.10 11.56 -2.25
CA ILE A 22 -14.93 12.50 -1.14
C ILE A 22 -13.95 11.87 -0.14
N PRO A 23 -12.87 12.57 0.24
CA PRO A 23 -11.96 12.05 1.26
C PRO A 23 -12.70 11.77 2.57
N THR A 24 -12.43 10.62 3.19
CA THR A 24 -13.12 10.14 4.40
C THR A 24 -13.08 11.13 5.57
N GLU A 25 -12.02 11.91 5.68
CA GLU A 25 -11.82 12.98 6.65
C GLU A 25 -12.78 14.15 6.45
N VAL A 26 -13.10 14.48 5.20
CA VAL A 26 -14.07 15.53 4.84
C VAL A 26 -15.47 15.05 5.15
N SER A 27 -15.81 13.81 4.77
CA SER A 27 -17.09 13.18 5.13
C SER A 27 -17.28 13.12 6.64
N SER A 28 -16.22 12.79 7.39
CA SER A 28 -16.22 12.78 8.85
C SER A 28 -16.52 14.15 9.46
N LEU A 29 -15.88 15.22 8.97
CA LEU A 29 -16.16 16.58 9.44
C LEU A 29 -17.58 17.03 9.06
N ALA A 30 -18.06 16.68 7.87
CA ALA A 30 -19.43 16.96 7.46
C ALA A 30 -20.46 16.30 8.38
N ILE A 31 -20.20 15.08 8.84
CA ILE A 31 -21.03 14.39 9.84
C ILE A 31 -21.05 15.16 11.15
N VAL A 32 -19.91 15.63 11.66
CA VAL A 32 -19.84 16.44 12.89
C VAL A 32 -20.68 17.72 12.77
N VAL A 33 -20.57 18.42 11.64
CA VAL A 33 -21.37 19.62 11.37
C VAL A 33 -22.86 19.28 11.33
N LEU A 34 -23.23 18.19 10.63
CA LEU A 34 -24.61 17.73 10.53
C LEU A 34 -25.21 17.36 11.90
N LEU A 35 -24.42 16.76 12.79
CA LEU A 35 -24.83 16.42 14.16
C LEU A 35 -25.16 17.67 15.00
N VAL A 36 -24.40 18.76 14.83
CA VAL A 36 -24.68 20.03 15.50
C VAL A 36 -25.88 20.73 14.86
N LEU A 37 -25.95 20.80 13.53
CA LEU A 37 -27.05 21.46 12.81
C LEU A 37 -28.40 20.76 13.00
N SER A 38 -28.39 19.43 13.17
CA SER A 38 -29.60 18.65 13.47
C SER A 38 -30.06 18.77 14.94
N GLY A 39 -29.29 19.45 15.79
CA GLY A 39 -29.59 19.61 17.21
C GLY A 39 -29.42 18.33 18.04
N LEU A 40 -28.81 17.28 17.47
CA LEU A 40 -28.53 16.04 18.19
C LEU A 40 -27.44 16.24 19.24
N LEU A 41 -26.44 17.07 18.92
CA LEU A 41 -25.33 17.40 19.82
C LEU A 41 -25.12 18.91 19.93
N THR A 42 -24.65 19.34 21.09
CA THR A 42 -24.08 20.69 21.26
C THR A 42 -22.69 20.78 20.59
N PRO A 43 -22.20 21.99 20.24
CA PRO A 43 -20.85 22.15 19.69
C PRO A 43 -19.74 21.55 20.57
N ARG A 44 -19.89 21.68 21.90
CA ARG A 44 -18.93 21.13 22.87
C ARG A 44 -18.93 19.60 22.87
N GLU A 45 -20.10 18.98 22.82
CA GLU A 45 -20.23 17.52 22.72
C GLU A 45 -19.65 17.01 21.39
N ALA A 46 -19.99 17.67 20.27
CA ALA A 46 -19.52 17.28 18.94
C ALA A 46 -17.99 17.39 18.78
N LEU A 47 -17.34 18.35 19.45
CA LEU A 47 -15.89 18.52 19.42
C LEU A 47 -15.14 17.73 20.49
N SER A 48 -15.83 17.18 21.50
CA SER A 48 -15.21 16.46 22.63
C SER A 48 -14.40 15.23 22.21
N GLY A 49 -14.77 14.59 21.09
CA GLY A 49 -14.05 13.45 20.53
C GLY A 49 -12.62 13.80 20.09
N PHE A 50 -12.36 15.03 19.64
CA PHE A 50 -11.03 15.46 19.19
C PHE A 50 -10.06 15.73 20.33
N SER A 51 -10.56 16.05 21.53
CA SER A 51 -9.76 16.21 22.74
C SER A 51 -9.63 14.93 23.56
N ASN A 52 -10.08 13.78 23.03
CA ASN A 52 -10.03 12.51 23.73
C ASN A 52 -8.57 12.04 23.88
N GLU A 53 -8.22 11.58 25.08
CA GLU A 53 -6.88 11.07 25.42
C GLU A 53 -6.43 9.96 24.46
N THR A 54 -7.34 9.06 24.08
CA THR A 54 -7.06 7.97 23.14
C THR A 54 -6.72 8.50 21.76
N VAL A 55 -7.39 9.56 21.27
CA VAL A 55 -7.07 10.19 19.98
C VAL A 55 -5.66 10.78 19.98
N VAL A 56 -5.27 11.45 21.07
CA VAL A 56 -3.92 11.99 21.23
C VAL A 56 -2.87 10.87 21.28
N PHE A 57 -3.18 9.79 21.97
CA PHE A 57 -2.29 8.63 22.00
C PHE A 57 -2.13 7.96 20.63
N ILE A 58 -3.22 7.80 19.87
CA ILE A 58 -3.19 7.27 18.51
C ILE A 58 -2.32 8.15 17.61
N PHE A 59 -2.48 9.46 17.67
CA PHE A 59 -1.60 10.39 16.93
C PHE A 59 -0.13 10.12 17.24
N ALA A 60 0.23 10.05 18.53
CA ALA A 60 1.60 9.81 18.94
C ALA A 60 2.12 8.43 18.49
N LEU A 61 1.29 7.39 18.59
CA LEU A 61 1.61 6.04 18.16
C LEU A 61 1.81 5.94 16.63
N LEU A 62 0.95 6.58 15.84
CA LEU A 62 1.10 6.62 14.38
C LEU A 62 2.40 7.34 14.00
N ALA A 63 2.72 8.45 14.68
CA ALA A 63 3.98 9.18 14.48
C ALA A 63 5.22 8.33 14.87
N LEU A 64 5.17 7.63 16.01
CA LEU A 64 6.20 6.68 16.45
C LEU A 64 6.40 5.54 15.45
N THR A 65 5.31 5.02 14.90
CA THR A 65 5.33 3.95 13.89
C THR A 65 5.97 4.41 12.59
N GLN A 66 5.70 5.65 12.16
CA GLN A 66 6.38 6.28 11.02
C GLN A 66 7.89 6.38 11.29
N GLY A 67 8.26 6.75 12.51
CA GLY A 67 9.66 6.78 12.94
C GLY A 67 10.35 5.43 12.85
N LEU A 68 9.69 4.39 13.37
CA LEU A 68 10.19 3.01 13.29
C LEU A 68 10.39 2.58 11.83
N SER A 69 9.42 2.90 10.98
CA SER A 69 9.45 2.59 9.54
C SER A 69 10.59 3.33 8.82
N ALA A 70 10.82 4.60 9.14
CA ALA A 70 11.88 5.44 8.56
C ALA A 70 13.31 4.98 8.92
N THR A 71 13.49 4.26 10.03
CA THR A 71 14.82 3.73 10.41
C THR A 71 15.30 2.55 9.57
N GLY A 72 14.41 1.92 8.78
CA GLY A 72 14.78 0.79 7.93
C GLY A 72 14.76 -0.57 8.62
N VAL A 73 14.24 -0.67 9.85
CA VAL A 73 14.21 -1.91 10.65
C VAL A 73 13.52 -3.04 9.88
N MET A 74 12.37 -2.75 9.27
CA MET A 74 11.58 -3.74 8.53
C MET A 74 12.34 -4.28 7.30
N GLN A 75 13.05 -3.41 6.57
CA GLN A 75 13.88 -3.80 5.42
C GLN A 75 15.12 -4.60 5.85
N LEU A 76 15.70 -4.30 7.01
CA LEU A 76 16.82 -5.06 7.56
C LEU A 76 16.40 -6.50 7.90
N VAL A 77 15.25 -6.67 8.55
CA VAL A 77 14.68 -7.99 8.83
C VAL A 77 14.32 -8.70 7.53
N GLY A 78 13.64 -8.03 6.61
CA GLY A 78 13.29 -8.58 5.30
C GLY A 78 14.50 -9.12 4.51
N ARG A 79 15.63 -8.41 4.50
CA ARG A 79 16.88 -8.89 3.88
C ARG A 79 17.47 -10.09 4.60
N ARG A 80 17.38 -10.17 5.92
CA ARG A 80 17.84 -11.34 6.69
C ARG A 80 17.00 -12.57 6.39
N LEU A 81 15.71 -12.40 6.09
CA LEU A 81 14.81 -13.51 5.75
C LEU A 81 15.17 -14.21 4.43
N LEU A 82 15.93 -13.55 3.54
CA LEU A 82 16.48 -14.20 2.33
C LEU A 82 17.37 -15.41 2.65
N PHE A 83 17.96 -15.46 3.86
CA PHE A 83 18.69 -16.65 4.30
C PHE A 83 17.81 -17.91 4.27
N PHE A 84 16.53 -17.80 4.63
CA PHE A 84 15.59 -18.93 4.63
C PHE A 84 15.20 -19.38 3.22
N ALA A 85 15.29 -18.50 2.22
CA ALA A 85 15.05 -18.85 0.82
C ALA A 85 16.06 -19.88 0.29
N ARG A 86 17.24 -20.01 0.93
CA ARG A 86 18.23 -21.04 0.60
C ARG A 86 17.81 -22.46 0.98
N PHE A 87 16.95 -22.61 1.99
CA PHE A 87 16.53 -23.94 2.48
C PHE A 87 15.27 -24.43 1.77
N SER A 88 14.22 -23.60 1.70
CA SER A 88 13.05 -23.92 0.89
C SER A 88 12.20 -22.68 0.58
N PRO A 89 11.53 -22.63 -0.59
CA PRO A 89 10.58 -21.57 -0.90
C PRO A 89 9.44 -21.46 0.11
N ARG A 90 8.98 -22.59 0.67
CA ARG A 90 7.92 -22.62 1.68
C ARG A 90 8.38 -22.01 3.01
N ALA A 91 9.59 -22.33 3.47
CA ALA A 91 10.15 -21.74 4.67
C ALA A 91 10.31 -20.21 4.53
N PHE A 92 10.78 -19.74 3.37
CA PHE A 92 10.84 -18.30 3.09
C PHE A 92 9.48 -17.62 3.19
N ILE A 93 8.44 -18.19 2.55
CA ILE A 93 7.08 -17.63 2.61
C ILE A 93 6.59 -17.56 4.05
N VAL A 94 6.65 -18.67 4.78
CA VAL A 94 6.15 -18.74 6.16
C VAL A 94 6.86 -17.73 7.06
N MET A 95 8.19 -17.63 6.95
CA MET A 95 8.97 -16.67 7.75
C MET A 95 8.71 -15.22 7.34
N LEU A 96 8.49 -14.94 6.06
CA LEU A 96 8.10 -13.62 5.58
C LEU A 96 6.74 -13.21 6.16
N LEU A 97 5.73 -14.08 6.08
CA LEU A 97 4.40 -13.81 6.62
C LEU A 97 4.45 -13.67 8.15
N ALA A 98 5.18 -14.55 8.85
CA ALA A 98 5.37 -14.43 10.29
C ALA A 98 6.00 -13.09 10.68
N ALA A 99 7.02 -12.62 9.95
CA ALA A 99 7.63 -11.32 10.19
C ALA A 99 6.66 -10.16 9.92
N VAL A 100 5.92 -10.21 8.81
CA VAL A 100 4.90 -9.21 8.47
C VAL A 100 3.81 -9.16 9.55
N CYS A 101 3.30 -10.31 9.97
CA CYS A 101 2.33 -10.43 11.05
C CYS A 101 2.85 -9.83 12.36
N ALA A 102 4.09 -10.16 12.75
CA ALA A 102 4.71 -9.65 13.96
C ALA A 102 4.88 -8.13 13.92
N PHE A 103 5.39 -7.56 12.82
CA PHE A 103 5.50 -6.11 12.68
C PHE A 103 4.12 -5.44 12.65
N SER A 104 3.14 -6.02 11.95
CA SER A 104 1.78 -5.46 11.87
C SER A 104 0.98 -5.60 13.16
N SER A 105 1.42 -6.42 14.11
CA SER A 105 0.82 -6.46 15.45
C SER A 105 1.05 -5.16 16.24
N VAL A 106 2.07 -4.37 15.88
CA VAL A 106 2.43 -3.14 16.59
C VAL A 106 2.50 -1.90 15.69
N ALA A 107 2.51 -2.09 14.38
CA ALA A 107 2.59 -1.03 13.38
C ALA A 107 1.40 -1.10 12.42
N SER A 108 1.09 -0.01 11.73
CA SER A 108 -0.04 0.02 10.80
C SER A 108 0.14 -0.95 9.64
N ASN A 109 -0.94 -1.66 9.30
CA ASN A 109 -0.96 -2.65 8.23
C ASN A 109 -0.38 -2.11 6.91
N THR A 110 -0.72 -0.87 6.57
CA THR A 110 -0.27 -0.18 5.36
C THR A 110 1.24 0.06 5.36
N ALA A 111 1.80 0.55 6.47
CA ALA A 111 3.23 0.85 6.56
C ALA A 111 4.06 -0.43 6.50
N VAL A 112 3.63 -1.48 7.20
CA VAL A 112 4.29 -2.79 7.18
C VAL A 112 4.22 -3.39 5.78
N THR A 113 3.05 -3.39 5.15
CA THR A 113 2.88 -3.90 3.78
C THR A 113 3.77 -3.15 2.80
N ALA A 114 3.79 -1.82 2.85
CA ALA A 114 4.65 -1.00 2.00
C ALA A 114 6.14 -1.28 2.22
N ALA A 115 6.56 -1.48 3.47
CA ALA A 115 7.95 -1.76 3.82
C ALA A 115 8.43 -3.15 3.34
N PHE A 116 7.55 -4.15 3.42
CA PHE A 116 7.84 -5.53 2.99
C PHE A 116 7.55 -5.80 1.51
N LEU A 117 6.77 -4.96 0.83
CA LEU A 117 6.44 -5.10 -0.60
C LEU A 117 7.70 -5.19 -1.48
N PRO A 118 8.70 -4.26 -1.38
CA PRO A 118 9.95 -4.38 -2.14
C PRO A 118 10.77 -5.63 -1.79
N VAL A 119 10.71 -6.06 -0.52
CA VAL A 119 11.39 -7.28 -0.08
C VAL A 119 10.73 -8.49 -0.74
N ALA A 120 9.40 -8.58 -0.70
CA ALA A 120 8.66 -9.68 -1.30
C ALA A 120 8.83 -9.74 -2.82
N THR A 121 8.83 -8.60 -3.51
CA THR A 121 9.03 -8.54 -4.97
C THR A 121 10.47 -8.86 -5.36
N ALA A 122 11.49 -8.34 -4.65
CA ALA A 122 12.89 -8.64 -4.95
C ALA A 122 13.25 -10.11 -4.63
N SER A 123 12.65 -10.65 -3.56
CA SER A 123 12.93 -12.01 -3.09
C SER A 123 12.19 -13.08 -3.89
N SER A 124 11.09 -12.72 -4.59
CA SER A 124 10.31 -13.65 -5.40
C SER A 124 11.17 -14.32 -6.49
N ALA A 125 12.06 -13.54 -7.12
CA ALA A 125 13.03 -14.01 -8.10
C ALA A 125 14.06 -14.99 -7.49
N GLN A 126 14.61 -14.66 -6.31
CA GLN A 126 15.60 -15.51 -5.63
C GLN A 126 14.98 -16.82 -5.11
N ALA A 127 13.73 -16.76 -4.61
CA ALA A 127 13.00 -17.90 -4.09
C ALA A 127 12.32 -18.74 -5.18
N LYS A 128 12.38 -18.32 -6.46
CA LYS A 128 11.68 -18.95 -7.61
C LYS A 128 10.16 -19.11 -7.38
N VAL A 129 9.55 -18.13 -6.72
CA VAL A 129 8.09 -18.09 -6.46
C VAL A 129 7.50 -16.91 -7.23
N ALA A 130 6.35 -17.11 -7.89
CA ALA A 130 5.65 -16.00 -8.55
C ALA A 130 5.26 -14.92 -7.52
N SER A 131 5.53 -13.64 -7.82
CA SER A 131 5.18 -12.51 -6.93
C SER A 131 3.70 -12.52 -6.54
N ARG A 132 2.81 -12.90 -7.46
CA ARG A 132 1.37 -13.05 -7.21
C ARG A 132 1.01 -14.09 -6.14
N ARG A 133 1.91 -15.01 -5.78
CA ARG A 133 1.72 -15.95 -4.66
C ARG A 133 2.29 -15.45 -3.34
N LEU A 134 2.96 -14.29 -3.35
CA LEU A 134 3.58 -13.67 -2.18
C LEU A 134 2.83 -12.42 -1.72
N LEU A 135 2.32 -11.63 -2.67
CA LEU A 135 1.81 -10.29 -2.36
C LEU A 135 0.43 -10.28 -1.67
N MET A 136 -0.55 -11.06 -2.12
CA MET A 136 -1.84 -11.20 -1.42
C MET A 136 -1.69 -11.82 -0.02
N PRO A 137 -0.90 -12.90 0.19
CA PRO A 137 -0.71 -13.43 1.54
C PRO A 137 0.02 -12.43 2.44
N LEU A 138 0.94 -11.64 1.89
CA LEU A 138 1.62 -10.58 2.64
C LEU A 138 0.62 -9.53 3.14
N ALA A 139 -0.28 -9.05 2.28
CA ALA A 139 -1.32 -8.11 2.72
C ALA A 139 -2.25 -8.74 3.77
N PHE A 140 -2.74 -9.96 3.55
CA PHE A 140 -3.62 -10.64 4.51
C PHE A 140 -2.93 -10.93 5.84
N SER A 141 -1.64 -11.30 5.80
CA SER A 141 -0.83 -11.50 6.99
C SER A 141 -0.63 -10.20 7.77
N SER A 142 -0.53 -9.07 7.09
CA SER A 142 -0.47 -7.74 7.71
C SER A 142 -1.79 -7.45 8.43
N MET A 143 -2.92 -7.60 7.72
CA MET A 143 -4.26 -7.41 8.30
C MET A 143 -4.54 -8.31 9.50
N LEU A 144 -4.16 -9.59 9.42
CA LEU A 144 -4.30 -10.56 10.52
C LEU A 144 -3.40 -10.20 11.71
N GLY A 145 -2.17 -9.72 11.47
CA GLY A 145 -1.29 -9.23 12.52
C GLY A 145 -1.93 -8.10 13.34
N GLY A 146 -2.67 -7.21 12.68
CA GLY A 146 -3.41 -6.13 13.32
C GLY A 146 -4.45 -6.58 14.37
N THR A 147 -4.86 -7.85 14.36
CA THR A 147 -5.84 -8.39 15.33
C THR A 147 -5.22 -8.82 16.67
N ILE A 148 -3.88 -8.90 16.77
CA ILE A 148 -3.18 -9.50 17.91
C ILE A 148 -3.11 -8.56 19.13
N PHE A 149 -2.76 -7.30 18.91
CA PHE A 149 -2.65 -6.29 19.97
C PHE A 149 -3.57 -5.11 19.70
N LEU A 150 -3.87 -4.36 20.77
CA LEU A 150 -4.62 -3.12 20.68
C LEU A 150 -4.02 -2.13 19.65
N PHE A 151 -2.69 -2.03 19.59
CA PHE A 151 -1.98 -1.10 18.71
C PHE A 151 -1.78 -1.61 17.28
N GLY A 152 -2.20 -2.83 16.96
CA GLY A 152 -1.98 -3.43 15.66
C GLY A 152 -2.78 -2.76 14.53
N THR A 153 -3.97 -2.26 14.84
CA THR A 153 -4.77 -1.51 13.86
C THR A 153 -5.51 -0.35 14.50
N SER A 154 -5.69 0.73 13.74
CA SER A 154 -6.46 1.89 14.16
C SER A 154 -7.88 1.51 14.58
N THR A 155 -8.51 0.52 13.95
CA THR A 155 -9.85 0.01 14.28
C THR A 155 -9.96 -0.42 15.75
N ASN A 156 -8.96 -1.11 16.29
CA ASN A 156 -8.97 -1.54 17.69
C ASN A 156 -8.94 -0.34 18.63
N LEU A 157 -8.17 0.70 18.28
CA LEU A 157 -8.05 1.92 19.05
C LEU A 157 -9.33 2.74 19.02
N VAL A 158 -9.97 2.81 17.86
CA VAL A 158 -11.26 3.47 17.67
C VAL A 158 -12.32 2.82 18.55
N VAL A 159 -12.46 1.49 18.46
CA VAL A 159 -13.47 0.76 19.24
C VAL A 159 -13.16 0.84 20.73
N SER A 160 -11.89 0.70 21.14
CA SER A 160 -11.48 0.88 22.54
C SER A 160 -11.86 2.26 23.09
N SER A 161 -11.68 3.32 22.29
CA SER A 161 -12.04 4.67 22.70
C SER A 161 -13.55 4.85 22.82
N ALA A 162 -14.32 4.23 21.92
CA ALA A 162 -15.77 4.31 21.97
C ALA A 162 -16.35 3.50 23.13
N MET A 163 -15.85 2.29 23.40
CA MET A 163 -16.26 1.46 24.54
C MET A 163 -16.16 2.17 25.89
N GLU A 164 -15.21 3.10 26.04
CA GLU A 164 -15.06 3.90 27.26
C GLU A 164 -16.29 4.79 27.53
N GLN A 165 -16.95 5.28 26.49
CA GLN A 165 -18.19 6.08 26.61
C GLN A 165 -19.35 5.25 27.17
N TRP A 166 -19.30 3.92 27.00
CA TRP A 166 -20.29 2.97 27.50
C TRP A 166 -19.97 2.41 28.89
N GLY A 167 -18.93 2.94 29.55
CA GLY A 167 -18.49 2.43 30.86
C GLY A 167 -17.87 1.03 30.81
N LEU A 168 -17.60 0.48 29.63
CA LEU A 168 -16.94 -0.83 29.46
C LEU A 168 -15.42 -0.74 29.69
N GLY A 169 -14.88 0.46 29.89
CA GLY A 169 -13.44 0.69 30.00
C GLY A 169 -12.71 0.44 28.68
N ARG A 170 -11.39 0.64 28.70
CA ARG A 170 -10.53 0.47 27.52
C ARG A 170 -10.17 -0.99 27.30
N ILE A 171 -9.87 -1.34 26.06
CA ILE A 171 -9.25 -2.62 25.71
C ILE A 171 -7.81 -2.60 26.25
N GLY A 172 -7.38 -3.66 26.93
CA GLY A 172 -6.00 -3.82 27.38
C GLY A 172 -5.05 -4.07 26.19
N PHE A 173 -3.76 -3.75 26.35
CA PHE A 173 -2.77 -3.90 25.28
C PHE A 173 -2.75 -5.32 24.66
N THR A 174 -2.72 -6.35 25.51
CA THR A 174 -2.73 -7.78 25.12
C THR A 174 -4.09 -8.44 25.28
N GLU A 175 -5.15 -7.68 25.53
CA GLU A 175 -6.46 -8.26 25.79
C GLU A 175 -7.00 -9.00 24.56
N LEU A 176 -6.73 -8.49 23.36
CA LEU A 176 -7.13 -9.15 22.11
C LEU A 176 -6.32 -10.41 21.80
N THR A 177 -5.12 -10.55 22.37
CA THR A 177 -4.14 -11.58 22.01
C THR A 177 -4.63 -13.02 22.13
N PRO A 178 -5.38 -13.43 23.18
CA PRO A 178 -5.89 -14.80 23.30
C PRO A 178 -6.80 -15.23 22.14
N VAL A 179 -7.48 -14.30 21.48
CA VAL A 179 -8.28 -14.57 20.27
C VAL A 179 -7.50 -14.24 19.00
N GLY A 180 -6.85 -13.07 18.96
CA GLY A 180 -6.15 -12.55 17.79
C GLY A 180 -4.95 -13.38 17.35
N LEU A 181 -4.14 -13.91 18.29
CA LEU A 181 -2.98 -14.72 17.94
C LEU A 181 -3.38 -16.06 17.29
N PRO A 182 -4.29 -16.88 17.88
CA PRO A 182 -4.82 -18.05 17.20
C PRO A 182 -5.47 -17.72 15.86
N LEU A 183 -6.25 -16.63 15.79
CA LEU A 183 -6.90 -16.18 14.57
C LEU A 183 -5.88 -15.85 13.47
N ALA A 184 -4.79 -15.15 13.81
CA ALA A 184 -3.72 -14.83 12.88
C ALA A 184 -2.98 -16.09 12.39
N ILE A 185 -2.67 -17.03 13.28
CA ILE A 185 -2.01 -18.29 12.92
C ILE A 185 -2.89 -19.12 11.97
N ILE A 186 -4.16 -19.31 12.32
CA ILE A 186 -5.12 -20.08 11.51
C ILE A 186 -5.39 -19.35 10.19
N GLY A 187 -5.55 -18.03 10.22
CA GLY A 187 -5.78 -17.21 9.04
C GLY A 187 -4.62 -17.25 8.06
N ILE A 188 -3.37 -17.14 8.54
CA ILE A 188 -2.17 -17.27 7.70
C ILE A 188 -2.08 -18.68 7.11
N GLY A 189 -2.32 -19.71 7.93
CA GLY A 189 -2.33 -21.11 7.47
C GLY A 189 -3.39 -21.38 6.40
N ALA A 190 -4.63 -20.91 6.62
CA ALA A 190 -5.73 -21.00 5.68
C ALA A 190 -5.44 -20.23 4.39
N THR A 191 -4.85 -19.04 4.51
CA THR A 191 -4.42 -18.21 3.38
C THR A 191 -3.41 -18.97 2.51
N LEU A 192 -2.40 -19.59 3.11
CA LEU A 192 -1.41 -20.41 2.40
C LEU A 192 -2.03 -21.64 1.71
N LEU A 193 -3.01 -22.27 2.34
CA LEU A 193 -3.71 -23.43 1.81
C LEU A 193 -4.64 -23.06 0.64
N LEU A 194 -5.50 -22.05 0.85
CA LEU A 194 -6.49 -21.56 -0.11
C LEU A 194 -5.81 -21.08 -1.39
N MET A 195 -4.69 -20.36 -1.28
CA MET A 195 -4.00 -19.84 -2.46
C MET A 195 -3.46 -20.91 -3.40
N ARG A 196 -3.07 -22.07 -2.87
CA ARG A 196 -2.61 -23.18 -3.71
C ARG A 196 -3.72 -23.67 -4.67
N TRP A 197 -4.98 -23.48 -4.30
CA TRP A 197 -6.15 -24.00 -5.03
C TRP A 197 -6.90 -22.89 -5.79
N LEU A 198 -7.05 -21.71 -5.18
CA LEU A 198 -7.91 -20.64 -5.69
C LEU A 198 -7.19 -19.61 -6.57
N LEU A 199 -5.85 -19.53 -6.47
CA LEU A 199 -5.00 -18.71 -7.35
C LEU A 199 -4.07 -19.59 -8.20
N PRO A 200 -4.59 -20.24 -9.26
CA PRO A 200 -3.74 -20.96 -10.20
C PRO A 200 -2.75 -20.00 -10.87
N PRO A 201 -1.54 -20.49 -11.22
CA PRO A 201 -0.57 -19.70 -11.97
C PRO A 201 -1.17 -19.32 -13.32
N ARG A 202 -1.11 -18.04 -13.70
CA ARG A 202 -1.53 -17.59 -15.04
C ARG A 202 -0.34 -17.62 -15.99
N GLU A 203 -0.57 -17.95 -17.25
CA GLU A 203 0.43 -17.74 -18.31
C GLU A 203 0.81 -16.25 -18.36
N GLY A 204 2.11 -15.94 -18.28
CA GLY A 204 2.62 -14.57 -18.15
C GLY A 204 2.67 -14.02 -16.72
N ASP A 205 2.32 -14.80 -15.69
CA ASP A 205 2.83 -14.55 -14.34
C ASP A 205 4.36 -14.70 -14.42
N PRO A 206 5.17 -13.70 -14.03
CA PRO A 206 6.61 -13.81 -14.07
C PRO A 206 7.04 -14.91 -13.11
N VAL A 207 7.28 -16.11 -13.65
CA VAL A 207 7.93 -17.22 -12.97
C VAL A 207 9.40 -17.14 -13.38
N ALA A 208 10.24 -16.87 -12.38
CA ALA A 208 11.70 -17.00 -12.41
C ALA A 208 12.43 -16.27 -13.55
N GLY A 209 12.97 -15.09 -13.23
CA GLY A 209 14.05 -14.46 -13.99
C GLY A 209 13.72 -13.04 -14.41
N ALA A 210 14.29 -12.09 -13.68
CA ALA A 210 14.18 -10.64 -13.85
C ALA A 210 12.79 -10.02 -13.53
N PRO A 211 12.72 -8.75 -13.05
CA PRO A 211 11.51 -7.94 -13.26
C PRO A 211 11.10 -8.09 -14.74
N PRO A 212 9.82 -7.93 -15.13
CA PRO A 212 9.49 -7.92 -16.56
C PRO A 212 10.50 -6.97 -17.20
N LEU A 213 11.42 -7.51 -18.00
CA LEU A 213 12.45 -6.71 -18.64
C LEU A 213 11.62 -5.88 -19.60
N ARG A 214 11.23 -4.69 -19.13
CA ARG A 214 10.62 -3.69 -19.96
C ARG A 214 11.68 -3.45 -21.00
N GLU A 215 11.42 -3.95 -22.20
CA GLU A 215 12.34 -3.77 -23.30
C GLU A 215 12.23 -2.30 -23.66
N TYR A 216 13.24 -1.57 -23.23
CA TYR A 216 13.43 -0.17 -23.52
C TYR A 216 14.22 -0.11 -24.82
N VAL A 217 13.77 0.73 -25.75
CA VAL A 217 14.48 0.97 -27.00
C VAL A 217 15.24 2.29 -26.87
N THR A 218 16.53 2.26 -27.21
CA THR A 218 17.38 3.44 -27.29
C THR A 218 18.20 3.41 -28.58
N GLU A 219 18.58 4.58 -29.06
CA GLU A 219 19.43 4.76 -30.24
C GLU A 219 20.83 5.17 -29.78
N ALA A 220 21.84 4.45 -30.27
CA ALA A 220 23.25 4.72 -29.99
C ALA A 220 24.02 4.92 -31.29
N VAL A 221 24.94 5.88 -31.29
CA VAL A 221 25.77 6.24 -32.45
C VAL A 221 27.23 5.92 -32.16
N LEU A 222 27.91 5.27 -33.11
CA LEU A 222 29.36 5.10 -33.05
C LEU A 222 30.07 6.41 -33.40
N THR A 223 30.83 6.96 -32.46
CA THR A 223 31.60 8.18 -32.70
C THR A 223 32.83 7.93 -33.60
N PRO A 224 33.34 8.96 -34.33
CA PRO A 224 34.47 8.81 -35.26
C PRO A 224 35.81 8.34 -34.66
N GLY A 225 35.93 8.31 -33.34
CA GLY A 225 37.11 7.79 -32.60
C GLY A 225 36.87 6.47 -31.87
N SER A 226 35.76 5.78 -32.16
CA SER A 226 35.35 4.58 -31.44
C SER A 226 36.30 3.41 -31.69
N ARG A 227 36.73 2.73 -30.62
CA ARG A 227 37.56 1.51 -30.70
C ARG A 227 36.78 0.29 -31.18
N LEU A 228 35.50 0.48 -31.50
CA LEU A 228 34.57 -0.51 -32.02
C LEU A 228 34.46 -0.44 -33.55
N VAL A 229 34.94 0.65 -34.18
CA VAL A 229 34.98 0.76 -35.66
C VAL A 229 35.88 -0.33 -36.25
N GLY A 230 35.38 -1.03 -37.26
CA GLY A 230 36.07 -2.15 -37.91
C GLY A 230 36.03 -3.47 -37.14
N LYS A 231 35.32 -3.56 -36.00
CA LYS A 231 35.06 -4.82 -35.30
C LYS A 231 33.72 -5.42 -35.73
N PRO A 232 33.57 -6.76 -35.70
CA PRO A 232 32.30 -7.39 -36.02
C PRO A 232 31.26 -7.10 -34.93
N LEU A 233 29.99 -6.97 -35.32
CA LEU A 233 28.86 -6.66 -34.43
C LEU A 233 28.75 -7.63 -33.24
N ARG A 234 29.13 -8.90 -33.41
CA ARG A 234 29.21 -9.90 -32.31
C ARG A 234 30.09 -9.46 -31.14
N HIS A 235 31.11 -8.63 -31.38
CA HIS A 235 31.96 -8.13 -30.31
C HIS A 235 31.19 -7.19 -29.36
N LEU A 236 30.17 -6.52 -29.88
CA LEU A 236 29.30 -5.61 -29.15
C LEU A 236 28.15 -6.38 -28.47
N THR A 237 27.55 -7.36 -29.17
CA THR A 237 26.44 -8.16 -28.64
C THR A 237 26.88 -9.28 -27.70
N GLU A 238 27.87 -10.09 -28.08
CA GLU A 238 28.37 -11.23 -27.29
C GLU A 238 29.52 -10.83 -26.36
N GLY A 239 30.40 -9.91 -26.80
CA GLY A 239 31.56 -9.48 -26.03
C GLY A 239 31.24 -8.47 -24.94
N LEU A 240 30.49 -7.42 -25.28
CA LEU A 240 30.09 -6.35 -24.35
C LEU A 240 28.66 -6.52 -23.79
N GLY A 241 27.92 -7.52 -24.27
CA GLY A 241 26.59 -7.83 -23.77
C GLY A 241 25.52 -6.79 -24.10
N VAL A 242 25.71 -6.00 -25.16
CA VAL A 242 24.78 -4.94 -25.58
C VAL A 242 23.76 -5.50 -26.58
N PRO A 243 22.46 -5.55 -26.25
CA PRO A 243 21.45 -6.17 -27.13
C PRO A 243 21.07 -5.26 -28.30
N VAL A 244 21.78 -5.40 -29.42
CA VAL A 244 21.48 -4.68 -30.67
C VAL A 244 20.35 -5.38 -31.41
N ARG A 245 19.27 -4.65 -31.71
CA ARG A 245 18.11 -5.13 -32.48
C ARG A 245 18.12 -4.73 -33.94
N GLY A 246 18.91 -3.73 -34.32
CA GLY A 246 19.06 -3.32 -35.71
C GLY A 246 20.17 -2.31 -35.90
N VAL A 247 20.64 -2.24 -37.14
CA VAL A 247 21.66 -1.29 -37.60
C VAL A 247 20.99 -0.40 -38.64
N VAL A 248 21.10 0.91 -38.50
CA VAL A 248 20.54 1.87 -39.46
C VAL A 248 21.66 2.39 -40.34
N ARG A 249 21.58 2.08 -41.64
CA ARG A 249 22.57 2.51 -42.65
C ARG A 249 21.84 3.12 -43.83
N GLU A 250 22.28 4.28 -44.30
CA GLU A 250 21.66 5.03 -45.41
C GLU A 250 20.15 5.28 -45.21
N GLY A 251 19.71 5.40 -43.95
CA GLY A 251 18.31 5.61 -43.62
C GLY A 251 17.43 4.35 -43.76
N ILE A 252 18.03 3.15 -43.78
CA ILE A 252 17.31 1.88 -43.81
C ILE A 252 17.74 1.04 -42.61
N MET A 253 16.76 0.59 -41.81
CA MET A 253 17.01 -0.35 -40.72
C MET A 253 17.25 -1.75 -41.29
N ARG A 254 18.40 -2.33 -40.97
CA ARG A 254 18.79 -3.69 -41.32
C ARG A 254 18.79 -4.58 -40.07
N PRO A 255 18.42 -5.86 -40.19
CA PRO A 255 18.56 -6.80 -39.10
C PRO A 255 20.05 -7.01 -38.75
N PRO A 256 20.39 -7.18 -37.48
CA PRO A 256 21.79 -7.27 -37.04
C PRO A 256 22.43 -8.57 -37.55
N ALA A 257 23.46 -8.46 -38.39
CA ALA A 257 24.27 -9.60 -38.82
C ALA A 257 25.52 -9.73 -37.92
N PRO A 258 25.75 -10.85 -37.22
CA PRO A 258 26.85 -10.96 -36.23
C PRO A 258 28.27 -10.73 -36.78
N GLN A 259 28.47 -10.93 -38.08
CA GLN A 259 29.75 -10.78 -38.77
C GLN A 259 29.93 -9.42 -39.46
N GLU A 260 28.88 -8.59 -39.48
CA GLU A 260 28.93 -7.27 -40.10
C GLU A 260 29.88 -6.35 -39.33
N LEU A 261 30.75 -5.64 -40.05
CA LEU A 261 31.73 -4.75 -39.47
C LEU A 261 31.08 -3.41 -39.14
N LEU A 262 31.35 -2.93 -37.92
CA LEU A 262 30.85 -1.65 -37.43
C LEU A 262 31.55 -0.47 -38.13
N GLU A 263 30.76 0.48 -38.62
CA GLU A 263 31.24 1.69 -39.31
C GLU A 263 31.23 2.92 -38.39
N SER A 264 32.03 3.94 -38.74
CA SER A 264 32.03 5.22 -38.03
C SER A 264 30.73 5.98 -38.32
N GLN A 265 30.15 6.63 -37.30
CA GLN A 265 28.85 7.31 -37.35
C GLN A 265 27.66 6.38 -37.63
N GLU A 266 27.82 5.08 -37.40
CA GLU A 266 26.73 4.12 -37.57
C GLU A 266 25.74 4.19 -36.40
N HIS A 267 24.44 4.16 -36.74
CA HIS A 267 23.34 4.22 -35.79
C HIS A 267 22.89 2.79 -35.44
N LEU A 268 22.89 2.48 -34.15
CA LEU A 268 22.52 1.19 -33.59
C LEU A 268 21.25 1.33 -32.76
N ILE A 269 20.25 0.51 -33.08
CA ILE A 269 19.04 0.38 -32.26
C ILE A 269 19.30 -0.70 -31.23
N ILE A 270 19.27 -0.30 -29.97
CA ILE A 270 19.49 -1.18 -28.82
C ILE A 270 18.16 -1.35 -28.11
N ALA A 271 17.73 -2.60 -27.91
CA ALA A 271 16.52 -2.89 -27.15
C ALA A 271 16.82 -3.90 -26.05
N GLY A 272 16.59 -3.50 -24.81
CA GLY A 272 16.97 -4.29 -23.65
C GLY A 272 16.46 -3.71 -22.35
N SER A 273 16.98 -4.20 -21.24
CA SER A 273 16.62 -3.74 -19.91
C SER A 273 17.19 -2.36 -19.58
N LEU A 274 16.72 -1.78 -18.47
CA LEU A 274 17.30 -0.54 -17.94
C LEU A 274 18.82 -0.69 -17.70
N ASP A 275 19.26 -1.83 -17.18
CA ASP A 275 20.68 -2.10 -16.95
C ASP A 275 21.47 -2.17 -18.27
N ASP A 276 20.85 -2.70 -19.33
CA ASP A 276 21.47 -2.76 -20.66
C ASP A 276 21.63 -1.35 -21.28
N ILE A 277 20.65 -0.47 -21.08
CA ILE A 277 20.73 0.93 -21.53
C ILE A 277 21.76 1.71 -20.72
N LEU A 278 21.85 1.49 -19.41
CA LEU A 278 22.86 2.13 -18.56
C LEU A 278 24.28 1.68 -18.94
N ARG A 279 24.48 0.42 -19.32
CA ARG A 279 25.77 -0.05 -19.85
C ARG A 279 26.20 0.70 -21.09
N VAL A 280 25.28 1.00 -22.02
CA VAL A 280 25.59 1.80 -23.22
C VAL A 280 26.09 3.19 -22.85
N LYS A 281 25.53 3.80 -21.80
CA LYS A 281 25.98 5.10 -21.28
C LYS A 281 27.41 5.05 -20.72
N ASP A 282 27.79 3.94 -20.08
CA ASP A 282 29.13 3.75 -19.50
C ASP A 282 30.20 3.42 -20.58
N LEU A 283 29.77 2.90 -21.73
CA LEU A 283 30.62 2.60 -22.90
C LEU A 283 31.02 3.85 -23.73
N ARG A 284 30.67 5.05 -23.27
CA ARG A 284 31.18 6.34 -23.84
C ARG A 284 32.70 6.39 -23.93
N SER A 285 33.40 5.75 -23.00
CA SER A 285 34.87 5.63 -22.99
C SER A 285 35.45 4.85 -24.19
N ILE A 286 34.61 4.08 -24.89
CA ILE A 286 34.97 3.25 -26.05
C ILE A 286 34.37 3.82 -27.34
N GLY A 287 33.63 4.93 -27.26
CA GLY A 287 33.11 5.69 -28.40
C GLY A 287 31.68 5.36 -28.85
N LEU A 288 30.88 4.70 -28.02
CA LEU A 288 29.44 4.48 -28.23
C LEU A 288 28.65 5.53 -27.44
N SER A 289 27.87 6.37 -28.12
CA SER A 289 27.12 7.47 -27.48
C SER A 289 25.65 7.41 -27.85
N ALA A 290 24.75 7.40 -26.87
CA ALA A 290 23.33 7.66 -27.11
C ALA A 290 23.17 9.09 -27.67
N ASP A 291 22.42 9.25 -28.76
CA ASP A 291 22.34 10.51 -29.53
C ASP A 291 21.45 11.60 -28.90
N LEU A 292 21.71 11.85 -27.62
CA LEU A 292 21.13 12.98 -26.90
C LEU A 292 22.26 13.67 -26.14
N ARG A 293 22.64 14.85 -26.65
CA ARG A 293 23.61 15.78 -26.05
C ARG A 293 23.17 16.14 -24.63
N ILE A 294 23.73 15.46 -23.64
CA ILE A 294 23.74 15.91 -22.26
C ILE A 294 24.88 16.96 -22.19
N PRO A 295 24.61 18.23 -21.82
CA PRO A 295 25.65 19.25 -21.69
C PRO A 295 26.76 18.79 -20.73
N GLU A 296 28.02 18.92 -21.14
CA GLU A 296 29.19 18.33 -20.44
C GLU A 296 29.40 18.85 -19.01
N ASP A 297 28.79 19.98 -18.63
CA ASP A 297 28.96 20.61 -17.32
C ASP A 297 28.17 19.96 -16.16
N SER A 298 27.26 19.02 -16.43
CA SER A 298 26.33 18.51 -15.41
C SER A 298 26.79 17.20 -14.74
N ARG A 299 28.04 17.13 -14.25
CA ARG A 299 28.58 15.92 -13.59
C ARG A 299 28.03 15.64 -12.18
N GLN A 300 27.12 16.46 -11.65
CA GLN A 300 26.60 16.32 -10.29
C GLN A 300 25.10 15.95 -10.28
N ALA A 301 24.82 14.74 -9.81
CA ALA A 301 23.50 14.24 -9.38
C ALA A 301 22.35 14.33 -10.40
N HIS A 302 22.42 13.57 -11.49
CA HIS A 302 21.25 13.28 -12.31
C HIS A 302 20.43 12.13 -11.71
N ALA A 303 19.20 12.41 -11.30
CA ALA A 303 18.24 11.37 -10.96
C ALA A 303 17.60 10.83 -12.26
N LEU A 304 17.35 9.52 -12.28
CA LEU A 304 16.64 8.84 -13.36
C LEU A 304 15.27 8.44 -12.83
N THR A 305 14.22 8.72 -13.61
CA THR A 305 12.84 8.42 -13.21
C THR A 305 12.06 7.93 -14.41
N GLU A 306 11.16 6.97 -14.16
CA GLU A 306 10.19 6.51 -15.15
C GLU A 306 8.91 7.36 -15.06
N VAL A 307 8.39 7.76 -16.22
CA VAL A 307 7.23 8.65 -16.32
C VAL A 307 6.27 8.11 -17.38
N SER A 308 4.97 7.99 -17.10
CA SER A 308 3.97 7.68 -18.14
C SER A 308 3.29 8.92 -18.67
N VAL A 309 2.81 8.81 -19.91
CA VAL A 309 1.89 9.77 -20.53
C VAL A 309 0.44 9.45 -20.12
N PRO A 310 -0.21 10.23 -19.23
CA PRO A 310 -1.60 10.01 -18.86
C PRO A 310 -2.57 10.37 -20.00
N PRO A 311 -3.85 9.90 -19.97
CA PRO A 311 -4.85 10.21 -21.00
C PRO A 311 -5.16 11.70 -21.15
N THR A 312 -4.90 12.49 -20.10
CA THR A 312 -5.10 13.94 -20.04
C THR A 312 -3.90 14.74 -20.56
N SER A 313 -2.81 14.07 -20.94
CA SER A 313 -1.57 14.74 -21.35
C SER A 313 -1.68 15.41 -22.72
N ALA A 314 -1.34 16.70 -22.78
CA ALA A 314 -1.18 17.42 -24.04
C ALA A 314 0.01 16.93 -24.90
N LEU A 315 0.82 16.01 -24.38
CA LEU A 315 1.94 15.39 -25.07
C LEU A 315 1.53 14.20 -25.95
N ALA A 316 0.33 13.65 -25.74
CA ALA A 316 -0.19 12.57 -26.57
C ALA A 316 -0.38 13.04 -28.03
N GLY A 317 0.14 12.27 -28.98
CA GLY A 317 0.12 12.55 -30.42
C GLY A 317 1.25 13.45 -30.92
N ARG A 318 2.11 13.99 -30.05
CA ARG A 318 3.24 14.86 -30.43
C ARG A 318 4.58 14.13 -30.26
N SER A 319 5.56 14.49 -31.09
CA SER A 319 6.91 13.93 -30.98
C SER A 319 7.76 14.66 -29.94
N LEU A 320 8.78 14.00 -29.38
CA LEU A 320 9.70 14.60 -28.41
C LEU A 320 10.48 15.79 -29.00
N GLY A 321 10.70 15.78 -30.31
CA GLY A 321 11.32 16.86 -31.09
C GLY A 321 10.40 18.08 -31.21
N ASP A 322 9.14 17.89 -31.61
CA ASP A 322 8.17 18.98 -31.81
C ASP A 322 7.96 19.80 -30.55
N ILE A 323 7.90 19.12 -29.39
CA ILE A 323 7.68 19.76 -28.09
C ILE A 323 8.96 20.35 -27.48
N ARG A 324 10.12 20.15 -28.12
CA ARG A 324 11.44 20.52 -27.60
C ARG A 324 11.60 20.09 -26.13
N PHE A 325 11.33 18.81 -25.86
CA PHE A 325 11.17 18.26 -24.50
C PHE A 325 12.29 18.67 -23.54
N ALA A 326 13.55 18.59 -24.00
CA ALA A 326 14.72 18.96 -23.21
C ALA A 326 14.78 20.45 -22.85
N GLN A 327 14.33 21.34 -23.74
CA GLN A 327 14.32 22.79 -23.49
C GLN A 327 13.13 23.20 -22.61
N ARG A 328 11.96 22.57 -22.82
CA ARG A 328 10.72 22.88 -22.11
C ARG A 328 10.76 22.41 -20.64
N TYR A 329 11.17 21.16 -20.41
CA TYR A 329 11.16 20.57 -19.07
C TYR A 329 12.53 20.53 -18.40
N GLY A 330 13.62 20.83 -19.12
CA GLY A 330 14.98 20.70 -18.58
C GLY A 330 15.38 19.24 -18.30
N LEU A 331 14.74 18.29 -18.97
CA LEU A 331 14.86 16.85 -18.76
C LEU A 331 15.14 16.13 -20.08
N VAL A 332 15.93 15.06 -20.04
CA VAL A 332 16.30 14.28 -21.23
C VAL A 332 15.58 12.94 -21.21
N ALA A 333 14.78 12.65 -22.24
CA ALA A 333 14.18 11.34 -22.43
C ALA A 333 15.21 10.36 -23.00
N LEU A 334 15.58 9.35 -22.23
CA LEU A 334 16.66 8.40 -22.56
C LEU A 334 16.16 7.14 -23.27
N ALA A 335 14.92 6.75 -22.99
CA ALA A 335 14.30 5.58 -23.60
C ALA A 335 12.77 5.67 -23.57
N ILE A 336 12.13 4.95 -24.48
CA ILE A 336 10.67 4.79 -24.54
C ILE A 336 10.32 3.30 -24.41
N HIS A 337 9.29 3.01 -23.63
CA HIS A 337 8.64 1.71 -23.58
C HIS A 337 7.14 1.88 -23.82
N ARG A 338 6.61 1.24 -24.88
CA ARG A 338 5.19 1.27 -25.24
C ARG A 338 4.51 -0.01 -24.76
N HIS A 339 3.46 0.13 -23.94
CA HIS A 339 2.71 -1.02 -23.45
C HIS A 339 2.05 -1.76 -24.64
N PRO A 340 2.14 -3.10 -24.74
CA PRO A 340 1.37 -3.84 -25.72
C PRO A 340 -0.11 -3.75 -25.32
N THR A 341 -0.89 -2.95 -26.03
CA THR A 341 -2.35 -2.94 -25.90
C THR A 341 -2.92 -4.24 -26.45
N LEU A 342 -4.12 -4.60 -25.97
CA LEU A 342 -4.86 -5.86 -26.13
C LEU A 342 -5.26 -6.25 -27.58
N GLN A 343 -4.57 -5.77 -28.61
CA GLN A 343 -4.78 -6.17 -30.00
C GLN A 343 -3.44 -6.30 -30.74
N GLY A 344 -2.99 -7.55 -30.89
CA GLY A 344 -2.13 -8.00 -31.97
C GLY A 344 -0.65 -7.60 -31.91
N SER A 345 0.21 -8.60 -32.11
CA SER A 345 1.68 -8.50 -32.27
C SER A 345 2.16 -7.67 -33.47
N HIS A 346 1.34 -6.77 -34.03
CA HIS A 346 1.61 -6.03 -35.25
C HIS A 346 2.19 -4.62 -35.04
N HIS A 347 2.08 -4.04 -33.83
CA HIS A 347 2.55 -2.66 -33.60
C HIS A 347 4.02 -2.51 -33.16
N HIS A 348 4.66 -3.57 -32.68
CA HIS A 348 6.11 -3.56 -32.42
C HIS A 348 6.91 -3.36 -33.73
N LEU A 349 6.38 -3.86 -34.85
CA LEU A 349 6.91 -3.66 -36.21
C LEU A 349 6.78 -2.21 -36.70
N ASN A 350 5.76 -1.45 -36.26
CA ASN A 350 5.58 -0.04 -36.65
C ASN A 350 6.56 0.90 -35.94
N LEU A 351 6.97 0.57 -34.71
CA LEU A 351 8.09 1.24 -34.04
C LEU A 351 9.36 1.04 -34.85
N MET A 352 9.68 -0.21 -35.23
CA MET A 352 10.87 -0.52 -36.04
C MET A 352 10.86 0.14 -37.44
N GLY A 353 9.71 0.19 -38.12
CA GLY A 353 9.58 0.87 -39.41
C GLY A 353 9.78 2.39 -39.38
N SER A 354 9.51 3.02 -38.23
CA SER A 354 9.71 4.47 -38.03
C SER A 354 11.15 4.84 -37.59
N LEU A 355 12.01 3.86 -37.30
CA LEU A 355 13.41 4.05 -36.87
C LEU A 355 14.39 4.22 -38.05
N ALA A 356 13.88 4.43 -39.26
CA ALA A 356 14.67 4.49 -40.49
C ALA A 356 15.39 5.85 -40.71
N GLY A 357 15.02 6.94 -40.03
CA GLY A 357 15.74 8.22 -40.10
C GLY A 357 16.61 8.44 -38.88
N GLY A 358 17.85 8.91 -39.03
CA GLY A 358 18.85 9.14 -37.96
C GLY A 358 18.52 10.24 -36.93
N ASP A 359 17.30 10.23 -36.40
CA ASP A 359 16.77 11.07 -35.32
C ASP A 359 15.55 10.36 -34.68
N ALA A 360 15.67 9.06 -34.48
CA ALA A 360 14.53 8.16 -34.41
C ALA A 360 13.68 8.34 -33.14
N LEU A 361 14.31 8.62 -31.99
CA LEU A 361 13.60 8.92 -30.73
C LEU A 361 12.91 10.29 -30.74
N LYS A 362 13.43 11.27 -31.49
CA LYS A 362 12.86 12.64 -31.51
C LYS A 362 11.55 12.70 -32.28
N ASN A 363 11.40 11.86 -33.31
CA ASN A 363 10.27 11.91 -34.23
C ASN A 363 9.13 10.94 -33.90
N ILE A 364 9.26 10.13 -32.84
CA ILE A 364 8.19 9.20 -32.42
C ILE A 364 7.08 9.99 -31.72
N PRO A 365 5.82 9.95 -32.22
CA PRO A 365 4.69 10.52 -31.53
C PRO A 365 4.38 9.70 -30.26
N LEU A 366 4.29 10.39 -29.13
CA LEU A 366 3.94 9.80 -27.84
C LEU A 366 2.49 9.35 -27.84
N SER A 367 2.21 8.17 -27.28
CA SER A 367 0.86 7.64 -27.10
C SER A 367 0.49 7.61 -25.62
N VAL A 368 -0.82 7.71 -25.34
CA VAL A 368 -1.32 7.53 -23.97
C VAL A 368 -0.89 6.16 -23.44
N GLY A 369 -0.28 6.14 -22.26
CA GLY A 369 0.27 4.93 -21.65
C GLY A 369 1.72 4.61 -22.03
N ASP A 370 2.36 5.39 -22.90
CA ASP A 370 3.81 5.27 -23.13
C ASP A 370 4.59 5.60 -21.86
N LEU A 371 5.64 4.82 -21.60
CA LEU A 371 6.59 5.01 -20.52
C LEU A 371 7.87 5.63 -21.06
N LEU A 372 8.26 6.76 -20.47
CA LEU A 372 9.49 7.49 -20.76
C LEU A 372 10.47 7.28 -19.60
N LEU A 373 11.68 6.86 -19.91
CA LEU A 373 12.79 6.95 -18.97
C LEU A 373 13.41 8.34 -19.10
N VAL A 374 13.36 9.13 -18.04
CA VAL A 374 13.78 10.53 -18.08
C VAL A 374 14.91 10.78 -17.09
N GLY A 375 15.95 11.49 -17.54
CA GLY A 375 17.10 11.90 -16.73
C GLY A 375 17.23 13.41 -16.62
N GLY A 376 17.49 13.90 -15.41
CA GLY A 376 17.73 15.32 -15.17
C GLY A 376 17.93 15.69 -13.69
N PRO A 377 17.95 16.99 -13.36
CA PRO A 377 18.06 17.46 -11.98
C PRO A 377 16.86 16.99 -11.15
N GLU A 378 17.09 16.54 -9.91
CA GLU A 378 16.04 16.02 -9.03
C GLU A 378 14.91 17.05 -8.77
N GLN A 379 15.25 18.34 -8.72
CA GLN A 379 14.27 19.43 -8.58
C GLN A 379 13.29 19.48 -9.76
N ARG A 380 13.79 19.38 -11.01
CA ARG A 380 12.96 19.39 -12.22
C ARG A 380 12.06 18.15 -12.32
N ILE A 381 12.55 17.00 -11.87
CA ILE A 381 11.75 15.77 -11.82
C ILE A 381 10.60 15.91 -10.81
N ARG A 382 10.83 16.57 -9.67
CA ARG A 382 9.78 16.85 -8.66
C ARG A 382 8.79 17.90 -9.13
N GLU A 383 9.21 18.88 -9.92
CA GLU A 383 8.32 19.85 -10.58
C GLU A 383 7.41 19.15 -11.59
N LEU A 384 7.97 18.26 -12.42
CA LEU A 384 7.21 17.50 -13.41
C LEU A 384 6.10 16.64 -12.77
N ALA A 385 6.34 16.09 -11.58
CA ALA A 385 5.35 15.31 -10.84
C ALA A 385 4.12 16.13 -10.38
N ARG A 386 4.20 17.48 -10.39
CA ARG A 386 3.12 18.37 -9.93
C ARG A 386 2.23 18.91 -11.04
N GLU A 387 2.70 18.92 -12.29
CA GLU A 387 2.02 19.60 -13.40
C GLU A 387 1.00 18.72 -14.15
N GLU A 388 0.75 17.48 -13.71
CA GLU A 388 -0.21 16.50 -14.27
C GLU A 388 -0.05 16.13 -15.76
N GLU A 389 0.83 16.79 -16.51
CA GLU A 389 1.13 16.48 -17.92
C GLU A 389 1.81 15.10 -18.08
N LEU A 390 2.50 14.62 -17.04
CA LEU A 390 3.23 13.36 -17.02
C LEU A 390 3.19 12.72 -15.62
N THR A 391 2.85 11.43 -15.53
CA THR A 391 2.73 10.71 -14.25
C THR A 391 4.04 10.01 -13.92
N VAL A 392 4.73 10.43 -12.87
CA VAL A 392 5.96 9.75 -12.43
C VAL A 392 5.60 8.37 -11.84
N LEU A 393 6.03 7.30 -12.51
CA LEU A 393 5.78 5.91 -12.13
C LEU A 393 6.90 5.31 -11.28
N GLY A 394 7.96 6.07 -11.03
CA GLY A 394 9.19 5.55 -10.44
C GLY A 394 10.00 6.55 -9.63
N SER A 395 9.39 7.50 -8.92
CA SER A 395 10.03 8.11 -7.76
C SER A 395 9.42 7.49 -6.50
N VAL A 396 9.93 6.33 -6.09
CA VAL A 396 9.81 5.97 -4.68
C VAL A 396 10.52 7.10 -3.94
N ASP A 397 9.81 7.76 -3.04
CA ASP A 397 10.35 8.69 -2.05
C ASP A 397 11.32 7.88 -1.16
N TYR A 398 12.49 7.52 -1.70
CA TYR A 398 13.49 6.69 -1.06
C TYR A 398 14.26 7.58 -0.09
N GLN A 399 13.64 7.84 1.06
CA GLN A 399 14.38 8.33 2.21
C GLN A 399 15.40 7.26 2.56
N ARG A 400 16.69 7.56 2.42
CA ARG A 400 17.78 6.65 2.81
C ARG A 400 17.53 6.19 4.26
N PRO A 401 17.28 4.90 4.50
CA PRO A 401 16.91 4.45 5.83
C PRO A 401 18.05 4.69 6.82
N ARG A 402 17.72 5.19 8.01
CA ARG A 402 18.70 5.53 9.06
C ARG A 402 19.09 4.30 9.89
N TYR A 403 19.69 3.28 9.26
CA TYR A 403 19.95 1.97 9.88
C TYR A 403 20.69 2.02 11.23
N ARG A 404 21.58 3.01 11.45
CA ARG A 404 22.31 3.16 12.73
C ARG A 404 21.41 3.45 13.93
N ARG A 405 20.21 4.00 13.71
CA ARG A 405 19.24 4.36 14.76
C ARG A 405 18.09 3.38 14.90
N ALA A 406 18.11 2.29 14.13
CA ALA A 406 17.10 1.24 14.10
C ALA A 406 16.83 0.63 15.49
N LEU A 407 17.88 0.18 16.19
CA LEU A 407 17.73 -0.43 17.52
C LEU A 407 17.18 0.55 18.55
N LEU A 408 17.64 1.81 18.48
CA LEU A 408 17.18 2.87 19.38
C LEU A 408 15.70 3.19 19.15
N ALA A 409 15.26 3.26 17.90
CA ALA A 409 13.85 3.44 17.55
C ALA A 409 12.96 2.30 18.08
N VAL A 410 13.40 1.05 17.93
CA VAL A 410 12.71 -0.13 18.49
C VAL A 410 12.61 -0.03 20.01
N LEU A 411 13.71 0.33 20.68
CA LEU A 411 13.74 0.44 22.14
C LEU A 411 12.79 1.55 22.65
N ILE A 412 12.83 2.74 22.04
CA ILE A 412 11.94 3.86 22.40
C ILE A 412 10.48 3.46 22.20
N PHE A 413 10.16 2.84 21.05
CA PHE A 413 8.82 2.36 20.76
C PHE A 413 8.35 1.33 21.81
N ALA A 414 9.17 0.32 22.10
CA ALA A 414 8.85 -0.73 23.06
C ALA A 414 8.64 -0.18 24.48
N VAL A 415 9.54 0.71 24.94
CA VAL A 415 9.39 1.37 26.25
C VAL A 415 8.10 2.19 26.31
N THR A 416 7.78 2.93 25.24
CA THR A 416 6.55 3.73 25.18
C THR A 416 5.30 2.87 25.30
N VAL A 417 5.25 1.76 24.56
CA VAL A 417 4.13 0.80 24.62
C VAL A 417 4.01 0.14 25.99
N VAL A 418 5.13 -0.26 26.60
CA VAL A 418 5.14 -0.86 27.94
C VAL A 418 4.66 0.14 29.00
N VAL A 419 5.15 1.39 28.97
CA VAL A 419 4.72 2.43 29.92
C VAL A 419 3.24 2.76 29.77
N ALA A 420 2.75 2.88 28.53
CA ALA A 420 1.33 3.09 28.25
C ALA A 420 0.45 1.90 28.71
N GLY A 421 0.97 0.67 28.56
CA GLY A 421 0.28 -0.55 28.97
C GLY A 421 0.23 -0.76 30.48
N LEU A 422 1.32 -0.44 31.21
CA LEU A 422 1.41 -0.56 32.67
C LEU A 422 0.62 0.50 33.43
N ARG A 423 -0.05 1.43 32.73
CA ARG A 423 -0.86 2.52 33.32
C ARG A 423 -0.10 3.37 34.35
N ILE A 424 1.23 3.47 34.20
CA ILE A 424 2.09 4.32 35.07
C ILE A 424 1.74 5.80 34.87
N THR A 425 1.39 6.18 33.65
CA THR A 425 0.90 7.51 33.27
C THR A 425 -0.24 7.36 32.25
N SER A 426 -0.92 8.47 31.97
CA SER A 426 -1.86 8.56 30.85
C SER A 426 -1.19 8.08 29.55
N PRO A 427 -1.79 7.12 28.81
CA PRO A 427 -1.32 6.71 27.50
C PRO A 427 -0.92 7.89 26.61
N ALA A 428 -1.75 8.93 26.50
CA ALA A 428 -1.45 10.11 25.69
C ALA A 428 -0.08 10.74 26.04
N ILE A 429 0.20 10.91 27.33
CA ILE A 429 1.46 11.49 27.80
C ILE A 429 2.64 10.55 27.50
N ALA A 430 2.48 9.24 27.72
CA ALA A 430 3.50 8.26 27.38
C ALA A 430 3.84 8.30 25.87
N GLY A 431 2.81 8.33 25.02
CA GLY A 431 2.97 8.44 23.58
C GLY A 431 3.70 9.71 23.15
N LEU A 432 3.27 10.87 23.65
CA LEU A 432 3.90 12.16 23.34
C LEU A 432 5.35 12.22 23.82
N ALA A 433 5.64 11.73 25.02
CA ALA A 433 7.01 11.66 25.54
C ALA A 433 7.90 10.75 24.67
N GLY A 434 7.38 9.57 24.28
CA GLY A 434 8.07 8.68 23.36
C GLY A 434 8.36 9.33 22.01
N LEU A 435 7.37 10.03 21.44
CA LEU A 435 7.50 10.77 20.19
C LEU A 435 8.61 11.83 20.28
N LEU A 436 8.59 12.66 21.33
CA LEU A 436 9.60 13.68 21.57
C LEU A 436 10.99 13.07 21.76
N LEU A 437 11.10 11.95 22.46
CA LEU A 437 12.37 11.23 22.63
C LEU A 437 12.90 10.68 21.29
N MET A 438 12.00 10.16 20.44
CA MET A 438 12.35 9.69 19.09
C MET A 438 12.83 10.82 18.17
N MET A 439 12.29 12.03 18.35
CA MET A 439 12.76 13.24 17.67
C MET A 439 14.10 13.74 18.23
N ALA A 440 14.25 13.79 19.56
CA ALA A 440 15.47 14.25 20.22
C ALA A 440 16.68 13.36 19.90
N THR A 441 16.47 12.05 19.83
CA THR A 441 17.50 11.07 19.41
C THR A 441 17.71 11.05 17.90
N GLY A 442 16.88 11.77 17.13
CA GLY A 442 16.90 11.88 15.68
C GLY A 442 16.61 10.56 14.95
N CYS A 443 15.91 9.64 15.60
CA CYS A 443 15.35 8.46 14.94
C CYS A 443 14.40 8.86 13.81
N VAL A 444 13.66 9.96 13.98
CA VAL A 444 12.78 10.55 12.95
C VAL A 444 13.19 11.98 12.64
N ASP A 445 12.90 12.45 11.43
CA ASP A 445 13.04 13.86 11.08
C ASP A 445 11.87 14.66 11.63
N THR A 446 12.13 15.83 12.20
CA THR A 446 11.09 16.73 12.75
C THR A 446 10.01 17.06 11.71
N ARG A 447 10.38 17.12 10.42
CA ARG A 447 9.45 17.40 9.32
C ARG A 447 8.67 16.17 8.86
N SER A 448 9.19 14.96 9.07
CA SER A 448 8.50 13.73 8.67
C SER A 448 7.61 13.17 9.77
N VAL A 449 7.89 13.49 11.05
CA VAL A 449 7.08 13.02 12.20
C VAL A 449 5.62 13.46 12.11
N PHE A 450 5.34 14.64 11.57
CA PHE A 450 3.99 15.19 11.41
C PHE A 450 3.30 14.77 10.10
N ARG A 451 3.96 13.96 9.26
CA ARG A 451 3.32 13.30 8.10
C ARG A 451 2.53 12.07 8.56
N VAL A 452 1.75 12.23 9.62
CA VAL A 452 0.83 11.22 10.12
C VAL A 452 -0.38 11.18 9.19
N ASP A 453 -1.04 10.02 9.13
CA ASP A 453 -2.33 9.91 8.49
C ASP A 453 -3.40 10.65 9.33
N TRP A 454 -3.52 11.96 9.09
CA TRP A 454 -4.50 12.83 9.74
C TRP A 454 -5.94 12.36 9.52
N ARG A 455 -6.18 11.56 8.47
CA ARG A 455 -7.50 11.02 8.17
C ARG A 455 -8.02 10.16 9.30
N VAL A 456 -7.15 9.30 9.85
CA VAL A 456 -7.49 8.42 10.98
C VAL A 456 -7.88 9.24 12.21
N ILE A 457 -7.11 10.27 12.55
CA ILE A 457 -7.32 11.10 13.74
C ILE A 457 -8.65 11.87 13.63
N ILE A 458 -8.89 12.51 12.48
CA ILE A 458 -10.11 13.27 12.22
C ILE A 458 -11.33 12.34 12.23
N MET A 459 -11.22 11.18 11.60
CA MET A 459 -12.29 10.20 11.53
C MET A 459 -12.65 9.66 12.92
N ILE A 460 -11.69 9.39 13.79
CA ILE A 460 -11.98 8.94 15.15
C ILE A 460 -12.72 10.01 15.94
N GLY A 461 -12.23 11.25 15.94
CA GLY A 461 -12.89 12.35 16.65
C GLY A 461 -14.35 12.52 16.19
N ALA A 462 -14.58 12.47 14.88
CA ALA A 462 -15.91 12.58 14.30
C ALA A 462 -16.83 11.38 14.61
N LEU A 463 -16.32 10.16 14.47
CA LEU A 463 -17.14 8.97 14.70
C LEU A 463 -17.41 8.73 16.20
N LEU A 464 -16.55 9.21 17.11
CA LEU A 464 -16.86 9.28 18.54
C LEU A 464 -18.04 10.22 18.82
N ALA A 465 -18.13 11.35 18.10
CA ALA A 465 -19.29 12.23 18.18
C ALA A 465 -20.55 11.55 17.60
N LEU A 466 -20.42 10.84 16.46
CA LEU A 466 -21.53 10.05 15.91
C LEU A 466 -22.03 8.99 16.90
N GLY A 467 -21.12 8.26 17.55
CA GLY A 467 -21.45 7.28 18.59
C GLY A 467 -22.23 7.92 19.75
N LEU A 468 -21.77 9.06 20.26
CA LEU A 468 -22.45 9.83 21.30
C LEU A 468 -23.86 10.28 20.87
N ALA A 469 -24.03 10.67 19.60
CA ALA A 469 -25.33 11.07 19.08
C ALA A 469 -26.30 9.88 18.95
N VAL A 470 -25.82 8.72 18.48
CA VAL A 470 -26.61 7.48 18.41
C VAL A 470 -27.06 7.06 19.80
N GLU A 471 -26.20 7.23 20.79
CA GLU A 471 -26.51 6.95 22.19
C GLU A 471 -27.56 7.91 22.76
N LYS A 472 -27.27 9.22 22.72
CA LYS A 472 -28.15 10.26 23.29
C LYS A 472 -29.53 10.30 22.63
N SER A 473 -29.63 9.89 21.37
CA SER A 473 -30.89 9.86 20.63
C SER A 473 -31.74 8.61 20.88
N GLY A 474 -31.18 7.55 21.48
CA GLY A 474 -31.83 6.24 21.63
C GLY A 474 -31.88 5.42 20.33
N ALA A 475 -31.13 5.81 19.30
CA ALA A 475 -31.10 5.10 18.02
C ALA A 475 -30.44 3.71 18.13
N GLY A 476 -29.43 3.56 19.00
CA GLY A 476 -28.80 2.27 19.27
C GLY A 476 -29.78 1.23 19.80
N GLU A 477 -30.60 1.62 20.79
CA GLU A 477 -31.67 0.79 21.36
C GLU A 477 -32.71 0.39 20.31
N PHE A 478 -33.11 1.35 19.46
CA PHE A 478 -34.05 1.06 18.37
C PHE A 478 -33.50 0.01 17.39
N MET A 479 -32.23 0.10 17.03
CA MET A 479 -31.56 -0.87 16.15
C MET A 479 -31.44 -2.25 16.81
N ALA A 480 -31.11 -2.31 18.11
CA ALA A 480 -30.99 -3.56 18.84
C ALA A 480 -32.32 -4.32 18.94
N ARG A 481 -33.44 -3.61 19.15
CA ARG A 481 -34.79 -4.20 19.15
C ARG A 481 -35.15 -4.87 17.82
N ALA A 482 -34.60 -4.41 16.69
CA ALA A 482 -34.78 -5.07 15.40
C ALA A 482 -34.02 -6.41 15.29
N VAL A 483 -32.96 -6.58 16.07
CA VAL A 483 -32.14 -7.79 16.11
C VAL A 483 -32.69 -8.80 17.14
N LEU A 484 -33.41 -8.34 18.16
CA LEU A 484 -33.94 -9.16 19.26
C LEU A 484 -34.78 -10.38 18.82
N PRO A 485 -35.64 -10.32 17.79
CA PRO A 485 -36.37 -11.50 17.31
C PRO A 485 -35.45 -12.63 16.82
N LEU A 486 -34.28 -12.31 16.28
CA LEU A 486 -33.29 -13.30 15.86
C LEU A 486 -32.68 -14.02 17.06
N ALA A 487 -32.57 -13.36 18.22
CA ALA A 487 -32.01 -13.95 19.43
C ALA A 487 -32.76 -15.20 19.89
N GLY A 488 -34.09 -15.21 19.75
CA GLY A 488 -34.94 -16.36 20.10
C GLY A 488 -34.77 -17.57 19.17
N VAL A 489 -34.22 -17.38 17.97
CA VAL A 489 -34.07 -18.44 16.95
C VAL A 489 -32.64 -18.97 16.87
N VAL A 490 -31.65 -18.08 16.85
CA VAL A 490 -30.23 -18.44 16.64
C VAL A 490 -29.36 -18.35 17.91
N GLY A 491 -29.94 -17.89 19.02
CA GLY A 491 -29.24 -17.73 20.30
C GLY A 491 -28.16 -16.64 20.32
N PRO A 492 -27.50 -16.41 21.48
CA PRO A 492 -26.50 -15.36 21.65
C PRO A 492 -25.34 -15.38 20.65
N ARG A 493 -24.82 -16.58 20.35
CA ARG A 493 -23.74 -16.76 19.37
C ARG A 493 -24.19 -16.41 17.95
N GLY A 494 -25.42 -16.75 17.60
CA GLY A 494 -26.01 -16.41 16.31
C GLY A 494 -26.16 -14.91 16.12
N VAL A 495 -26.64 -14.21 17.14
CA VAL A 495 -26.74 -12.73 17.13
C VAL A 495 -25.36 -12.09 16.97
N LEU A 496 -24.37 -12.55 17.73
CA LEU A 496 -22.98 -12.10 17.59
C LEU A 496 -22.47 -12.32 16.15
N CYS A 497 -22.70 -13.50 15.57
CA CYS A 497 -22.30 -13.82 14.20
C CYS A 497 -22.97 -12.90 13.17
N VAL A 498 -24.26 -12.60 13.33
CA VAL A 498 -25.00 -11.68 12.43
C VAL A 498 -24.43 -10.28 12.51
N ILE A 499 -24.15 -9.77 13.71
CA ILE A 499 -23.58 -8.45 13.93
C ILE A 499 -22.16 -8.36 13.35
N MET A 500 -21.32 -9.38 13.59
CA MET A 500 -19.98 -9.45 13.00
C MET A 500 -20.04 -9.53 11.46
N GLY A 501 -20.96 -10.32 10.91
CA GLY A 501 -21.19 -10.40 9.46
C GLY A 501 -21.63 -9.07 8.86
N ALA A 502 -22.58 -8.38 9.49
CA ALA A 502 -23.01 -7.05 9.09
C ALA A 502 -21.86 -6.03 9.17
N THR A 503 -21.00 -6.12 10.20
CA THR A 503 -19.81 -5.29 10.34
C THR A 503 -18.85 -5.47 9.17
N VAL A 504 -18.57 -6.72 8.78
CA VAL A 504 -17.73 -7.04 7.61
C VAL A 504 -18.37 -6.54 6.31
N LEU A 505 -19.69 -6.67 6.15
CA LEU A 505 -20.37 -6.20 4.95
C LEU A 505 -20.34 -4.67 4.84
N LEU A 506 -20.51 -3.96 5.96
CA LEU A 506 -20.39 -2.50 6.00
C LEU A 506 -18.94 -2.01 5.80
N SER A 507 -17.94 -2.83 6.13
CA SER A 507 -16.53 -2.50 5.87
C SER A 507 -16.14 -2.64 4.40
N ILE A 508 -17.03 -3.13 3.53
CA ILE A 508 -16.77 -3.18 2.09
C ILE A 508 -16.86 -1.78 1.47
N PRO A 509 -17.99 -1.05 1.59
CA PRO A 509 -18.09 0.29 1.03
C PRO A 509 -17.43 1.35 1.93
N MET A 510 -17.29 1.11 3.23
CA MET A 510 -16.73 2.06 4.18
C MET A 510 -15.33 1.64 4.67
N SER A 511 -14.68 2.48 5.50
CA SER A 511 -13.50 2.05 6.24
C SER A 511 -13.85 1.07 7.37
N ASN A 512 -12.92 0.17 7.72
CA ASN A 512 -13.09 -0.77 8.84
C ASN A 512 -13.47 -0.07 10.16
N GLN A 513 -12.88 1.09 10.41
CA GLN A 513 -13.11 1.90 11.61
C GLN A 513 -14.54 2.47 11.64
N ALA A 514 -15.03 2.94 10.50
CA ALA A 514 -16.39 3.44 10.36
C ALA A 514 -17.43 2.33 10.55
N ALA A 515 -17.24 1.18 9.89
CA ALA A 515 -18.12 0.03 10.03
C ALA A 515 -18.20 -0.46 11.49
N ALA A 516 -17.05 -0.55 12.17
CA ALA A 516 -16.99 -0.94 13.59
C ALA A 516 -17.78 0.01 14.48
N LEU A 517 -17.63 1.33 14.31
CA LEU A 517 -18.32 2.31 15.15
C LEU A 517 -19.81 2.43 14.87
N VAL A 518 -20.25 2.22 13.63
CA VAL A 518 -21.68 2.16 13.31
C VAL A 518 -22.32 0.92 13.98
N MET A 519 -21.62 -0.22 13.97
CA MET A 519 -22.15 -1.47 14.53
C MET A 519 -21.96 -1.59 16.05
N LEU A 520 -21.05 -0.85 16.66
CA LEU A 520 -20.73 -0.96 18.08
C LEU A 520 -21.93 -0.65 19.00
N PRO A 521 -22.69 0.45 18.83
CA PRO A 521 -23.90 0.70 19.63
C PRO A 521 -24.93 -0.41 19.50
N VAL A 522 -25.12 -0.93 18.29
CA VAL A 522 -26.03 -2.06 18.00
C VAL A 522 -25.58 -3.31 18.75
N ALA A 523 -24.27 -3.60 18.73
CA ALA A 523 -23.68 -4.73 19.42
C ALA A 523 -23.84 -4.64 20.94
N ILE A 524 -23.55 -3.49 21.52
CA ILE A 524 -23.63 -3.25 22.96
C ILE A 524 -25.08 -3.33 23.43
N HIS A 525 -26.01 -2.63 22.76
CA HIS A 525 -27.43 -2.69 23.12
C HIS A 525 -28.03 -4.08 22.95
N SER A 526 -27.70 -4.79 21.86
CA SER A 526 -28.19 -6.16 21.66
C SER A 526 -27.77 -7.08 22.81
N ALA A 527 -26.55 -6.92 23.33
CA ALA A 527 -26.10 -7.67 24.49
C ALA A 527 -26.85 -7.28 25.76
N MET A 528 -27.02 -5.98 26.03
CA MET A 528 -27.74 -5.47 27.21
C MET A 528 -29.20 -5.94 27.24
N ASP A 529 -29.91 -5.85 26.11
CA ASP A 529 -31.30 -6.28 25.98
C ASP A 529 -31.47 -7.79 26.19
N MET A 530 -30.44 -8.58 25.85
CA MET A 530 -30.37 -10.02 26.10
C MET A 530 -29.89 -10.37 27.51
N GLY A 531 -29.55 -9.39 28.34
CA GLY A 531 -29.00 -9.61 29.69
C GLY A 531 -27.58 -10.20 29.69
N LEU A 532 -26.81 -10.01 28.62
CA LEU A 532 -25.46 -10.54 28.43
C LEU A 532 -24.39 -9.48 28.64
N ASP A 533 -23.14 -9.91 28.83
CA ASP A 533 -22.00 -9.00 28.91
C ASP A 533 -21.76 -8.28 27.56
N PRO A 534 -21.90 -6.94 27.50
CA PRO A 534 -21.71 -6.20 26.26
C PRO A 534 -20.26 -6.18 25.77
N ARG A 535 -19.30 -6.50 26.65
CA ARG A 535 -17.87 -6.55 26.28
C ARG A 535 -17.61 -7.58 25.18
N ALA A 536 -18.23 -8.75 25.25
CA ALA A 536 -18.05 -9.81 24.26
C ALA A 536 -18.51 -9.36 22.87
N PHE A 537 -19.65 -8.66 22.79
CA PHE A 537 -20.21 -8.14 21.55
C PHE A 537 -19.37 -6.99 20.98
N ALA A 538 -18.91 -6.07 21.82
CA ALA A 538 -18.02 -5.00 21.41
C ALA A 538 -16.69 -5.52 20.83
N LEU A 539 -16.06 -6.49 21.50
CA LEU A 539 -14.79 -7.08 21.06
C LEU A 539 -14.96 -7.99 19.83
N GLY A 540 -16.08 -8.69 19.70
CA GLY A 540 -16.44 -9.42 18.49
C GLY A 540 -16.56 -8.49 17.28
N THR A 541 -17.30 -7.39 17.41
CA THR A 541 -17.42 -6.35 16.37
C THR A 541 -16.06 -5.74 16.02
N CYS A 542 -15.21 -5.48 17.03
CA CYS A 542 -13.85 -4.96 16.85
C CYS A 542 -12.99 -5.87 15.96
N LEU A 543 -12.94 -7.17 16.29
CA LEU A 543 -12.14 -8.15 15.55
C LEU A 543 -12.74 -8.45 14.17
N ALA A 544 -14.07 -8.49 14.06
CA ALA A 544 -14.75 -8.71 12.79
C ALA A 544 -14.50 -7.59 11.78
N ALA A 545 -14.46 -6.32 12.23
CA ALA A 545 -14.13 -5.19 11.38
C ALA A 545 -12.73 -5.28 10.74
N SER A 546 -11.81 -6.04 11.34
CA SER A 546 -10.47 -6.28 10.79
C SER A 546 -10.42 -7.41 9.75
N CYS A 547 -11.52 -8.16 9.56
CA CYS A 547 -11.64 -9.30 8.65
C CYS A 547 -12.04 -8.90 7.21
N SER A 548 -11.56 -7.75 6.73
CA SER A 548 -11.95 -7.14 5.44
C SER A 548 -11.18 -7.70 4.23
N PHE A 549 -11.17 -9.03 4.06
CA PHE A 549 -10.39 -9.71 3.00
C PHE A 549 -11.09 -9.71 1.63
N LEU A 550 -12.36 -9.28 1.57
CA LEU A 550 -13.24 -9.44 0.40
C LEU A 550 -12.86 -8.55 -0.78
N THR A 551 -12.28 -7.38 -0.53
CA THR A 551 -12.02 -6.36 -1.56
C THR A 551 -10.59 -5.80 -1.45
N PRO A 552 -10.04 -5.26 -2.56
CA PRO A 552 -8.73 -4.60 -2.54
C PRO A 552 -8.79 -3.14 -2.04
N LEU A 553 -9.89 -2.75 -1.38
CA LEU A 553 -10.10 -1.37 -0.92
C LEU A 553 -9.38 -1.08 0.40
N GLU A 554 -9.08 -2.12 1.20
CA GLU A 554 -8.24 -1.96 2.37
C GLU A 554 -6.83 -1.49 1.93
N PRO A 555 -6.22 -0.48 2.59
CA PRO A 555 -4.98 0.15 2.09
C PRO A 555 -3.81 -0.81 1.86
N SER A 556 -3.65 -1.84 2.69
CA SER A 556 -2.62 -2.87 2.52
C SER A 556 -2.89 -3.76 1.30
N ALA A 557 -4.14 -4.15 1.10
CA ALA A 557 -4.61 -4.89 -0.07
C ALA A 557 -4.46 -4.07 -1.37
N ALA A 558 -4.73 -2.76 -1.32
CA ALA A 558 -4.57 -1.86 -2.46
C ALA A 558 -3.11 -1.77 -2.93
N LEU A 559 -2.15 -1.73 -2.00
CA LEU A 559 -0.71 -1.69 -2.31
C LEU A 559 -0.24 -2.92 -3.10
N VAL A 560 -0.86 -4.08 -2.88
CA VAL A 560 -0.50 -5.33 -3.56
C VAL A 560 -1.34 -5.60 -4.80
N TYR A 561 -2.47 -4.92 -4.96
CA TYR A 561 -3.42 -5.11 -6.06
C TYR A 561 -2.76 -4.96 -7.43
N GLY A 562 -2.09 -3.83 -7.66
CA GLY A 562 -1.39 -3.52 -8.91
C GLY A 562 -0.15 -4.39 -9.14
N PRO A 563 0.85 -4.38 -8.23
CA PRO A 563 2.09 -5.15 -8.39
C PRO A 563 1.87 -6.66 -8.51
N GLY A 564 0.81 -7.19 -7.89
CA GLY A 564 0.44 -8.61 -8.01
C GLY A 564 -0.45 -8.95 -9.20
N ARG A 565 -0.84 -7.97 -10.03
CA ARG A 565 -1.73 -8.15 -11.19
C ARG A 565 -3.03 -8.90 -10.81
N TYR A 566 -3.59 -8.59 -9.65
CA TYR A 566 -4.84 -9.19 -9.19
C TYR A 566 -6.03 -8.53 -9.89
N ARG A 567 -7.08 -9.32 -10.10
CA ARG A 567 -8.42 -8.81 -10.42
C ARG A 567 -9.23 -8.71 -9.14
N PHE A 568 -10.23 -7.84 -9.12
CA PHE A 568 -11.17 -7.75 -7.98
C PHE A 568 -11.76 -9.11 -7.60
N VAL A 569 -12.12 -9.92 -8.59
CA VAL A 569 -12.64 -11.29 -8.38
C VAL A 569 -11.63 -12.21 -7.68
N ASP A 570 -10.32 -11.99 -7.84
CA ASP A 570 -9.30 -12.79 -7.15
C ASP A 570 -9.38 -12.56 -5.62
N PHE A 571 -9.67 -11.32 -5.19
CA PHE A 571 -9.91 -10.97 -3.78
C PHE A 571 -11.20 -11.59 -3.25
N LEU A 572 -12.31 -11.50 -4.00
CA LEU A 572 -13.55 -12.17 -3.59
C LEU A 572 -13.36 -13.68 -3.47
N ARG A 573 -12.62 -14.29 -4.40
CA ARG A 573 -12.43 -15.75 -4.43
C ARG A 573 -11.70 -16.24 -3.19
N VAL A 574 -10.58 -15.62 -2.81
CA VAL A 574 -9.77 -16.04 -1.64
C VAL A 574 -10.27 -15.42 -0.34
N GLY A 575 -10.70 -14.16 -0.39
CA GLY A 575 -11.18 -13.40 0.74
C GLY A 575 -12.46 -13.98 1.33
N THR A 576 -13.44 -14.37 0.52
CA THR A 576 -14.72 -14.92 1.02
C THR A 576 -14.55 -16.14 1.92
N PRO A 577 -13.88 -17.22 1.50
CA PRO A 577 -13.69 -18.39 2.36
C PRO A 577 -12.86 -18.06 3.60
N LEU A 578 -11.88 -17.15 3.50
CA LEU A 578 -11.10 -16.71 4.64
C LEU A 578 -11.95 -15.92 5.64
N THR A 579 -12.73 -14.95 5.17
CA THR A 579 -13.65 -14.14 5.98
C THR A 579 -14.68 -15.02 6.68
N VAL A 580 -15.30 -15.98 5.97
CA VAL A 580 -16.25 -16.93 6.57
C VAL A 580 -15.57 -17.76 7.66
N LEU A 581 -14.36 -18.28 7.40
CA LEU A 581 -13.59 -19.01 8.40
C LEU A 581 -13.30 -18.13 9.63
N MET A 582 -12.89 -16.88 9.45
CA MET A 582 -12.62 -15.97 10.56
C MET A 582 -13.89 -15.65 11.36
N LEU A 583 -15.03 -15.41 10.71
CA LEU A 583 -16.31 -15.17 11.40
C LEU A 583 -16.74 -16.37 12.23
N VAL A 584 -16.59 -17.59 11.69
CA VAL A 584 -16.87 -18.82 12.43
C VAL A 584 -15.95 -18.92 13.65
N LEU A 585 -14.64 -18.72 13.47
CA LEU A 585 -13.68 -18.77 14.57
C LEU A 585 -13.98 -17.73 15.66
N LEU A 586 -14.27 -16.49 15.27
CA LEU A 586 -14.63 -15.42 16.20
C LEU A 586 -15.91 -15.73 16.97
N THR A 587 -16.91 -16.32 16.32
CA THR A 587 -18.19 -16.69 16.94
C THR A 587 -18.01 -17.67 18.11
N PHE A 588 -16.97 -18.51 18.05
CA PHE A 588 -16.65 -19.47 19.13
C PHE A 588 -15.55 -18.98 20.08
N ALA A 589 -14.54 -18.28 19.57
CA ALA A 589 -13.39 -17.84 20.37
C ALA A 589 -13.71 -16.62 21.24
N VAL A 590 -14.53 -15.68 20.75
CA VAL A 590 -14.89 -14.47 21.52
C VAL A 590 -15.63 -14.85 22.81
N PRO A 591 -16.68 -15.70 22.79
CA PRO A 591 -17.38 -16.08 24.03
C PRO A 591 -16.56 -16.99 24.96
N LEU A 592 -15.48 -17.60 24.46
CA LEU A 592 -14.56 -18.42 25.26
C LEU A 592 -13.66 -17.53 26.14
N VAL A 593 -13.20 -16.41 25.59
CA VAL A 593 -12.30 -15.46 26.28
C VAL A 593 -13.10 -14.42 27.06
N TRP A 594 -14.24 -13.97 26.51
CA TRP A 594 -15.18 -13.05 27.15
C TRP A 594 -16.55 -13.73 27.27
N PRO A 595 -16.81 -14.45 28.37
CA PRO A 595 -18.07 -15.15 28.58
C PRO A 595 -19.29 -14.21 28.51
N PHE A 596 -20.39 -14.70 27.93
CA PHE A 596 -21.63 -13.91 27.85
C PHE A 596 -22.29 -13.64 29.20
N THR A 597 -22.00 -14.45 30.20
CA THR A 597 -22.49 -14.25 31.57
C THR A 597 -21.40 -13.59 32.41
N ARG A 598 -21.72 -12.48 33.08
CA ARG A 598 -20.82 -11.90 34.09
C ARG A 598 -20.59 -12.95 35.19
N SER A 599 -19.33 -13.34 35.42
CA SER A 599 -18.91 -14.10 36.60
C SER A 599 -18.82 -13.21 37.81
#